data_AF-A0AAJ5F0H2-F1
#
_entry.id   AF-A0AAJ5F0H2-F1
#
_cell.length_a   1.000
_cell.length_b   1.000
_cell.length_c   1.000
_cell.angle_alpha   90.00
_cell.angle_beta   90.00
_cell.angle_gamma   90.00
#
_symmetry.space_group_name_H-M   'P 1'
#
loop_
_entity.id
_entity.type
_entity.pdbx_description
1 polymer ?
#
loop_
_entity_poly.entity_id
_entity_poly.type
_entity_poly.pdbx_seq_one_letter_code
_entity_poly.pdbx_strand_id
1 'polypeptide(L)'
;MRRFGQEYVKLTIDPWYRLVKRQPPVWLRREMTLALLDVYESWRRKVEALPEVEYLRVWLSWPNFIDSQVVMATGRQAQHYQDVFLPVAEPKGLPSELGPQLLARLSEFEWQECLSEYPVYKDDLTADELHWLFKRRYRPGRLYDGTEVYWIEQGRVWVGQKLTNKEAPSMNL
;
A
#
# COMPACT_ATOMS: atom_id res chain seq x y z
N MET A 1 20.08 -1.27 8.54
CA MET A 1 19.05 -2.11 9.19
C MET A 1 19.18 -2.09 10.71
N ARG A 2 18.32 -1.30 11.37
CA ARG A 2 18.25 -1.23 12.84
C ARG A 2 17.37 -2.36 13.42
N ARG A 3 17.56 -2.60 14.73
CA ARG A 3 16.90 -3.47 15.75
C ARG A 3 15.52 -4.12 15.50
N PHE A 4 14.73 -3.72 14.50
CA PHE A 4 13.33 -4.14 14.29
C PHE A 4 13.06 -4.87 12.96
N GLY A 5 14.06 -5.09 12.10
CA GLY A 5 13.89 -5.89 10.87
C GLY A 5 13.06 -5.23 9.75
N GLN A 6 12.82 -3.92 9.83
CA GLN A 6 12.08 -3.17 8.81
C GLN A 6 12.53 -1.70 8.75
N GLU A 7 12.41 -1.10 7.58
CA GLU A 7 12.53 0.33 7.33
C GLU A 7 11.41 0.78 6.39
N TYR A 8 10.72 1.88 6.70
CA TYR A 8 9.64 2.40 5.87
C TYR A 8 9.69 3.93 5.83
N VAL A 9 9.24 4.51 4.72
CA VAL A 9 9.06 5.96 4.55
C VAL A 9 7.61 6.23 4.19
N LYS A 10 6.90 6.91 5.10
CA LYS A 10 5.52 7.39 4.92
C LYS A 10 5.51 8.84 4.48
N LEU A 11 4.56 9.20 3.61
CA LEU A 11 4.29 10.60 3.30
C LEU A 11 3.67 11.27 4.54
N THR A 12 4.47 12.04 5.28
CA THR A 12 4.04 12.76 6.48
C THR A 12 4.19 14.26 6.29
N ILE A 13 3.44 14.81 5.32
CA ILE A 13 3.51 16.23 4.95
C ILE A 13 2.29 16.98 5.53
N ASP A 14 2.55 18.00 6.35
CA ASP A 14 1.53 18.93 6.83
C ASP A 14 1.01 19.80 5.66
N PRO A 15 -0.29 20.14 5.59
CA PRO A 15 -1.37 19.86 6.55
C PRO A 15 -2.10 18.53 6.33
N TRP A 16 -1.71 17.74 5.33
CA TRP A 16 -2.44 16.54 4.91
C TRP A 16 -2.37 15.38 5.90
N TYR A 17 -1.40 15.43 6.82
CA TYR A 17 -1.20 14.47 7.89
C TYR A 17 -1.88 14.83 9.24
N ARG A 18 -2.57 15.98 9.34
CA ARG A 18 -3.28 16.37 10.58
C ARG A 18 -4.53 15.51 10.83
N LEU A 19 -5.12 15.67 12.03
CA LEU A 19 -6.33 14.98 12.51
C LEU A 19 -7.51 14.96 11.51
N VAL A 20 -7.56 15.90 10.57
CA VAL A 20 -8.44 15.85 9.40
C VAL A 20 -7.58 15.52 8.19
N LYS A 21 -7.54 14.23 7.79
CA LYS A 21 -6.85 13.80 6.57
C LYS A 21 -7.41 14.56 5.37
N ARG A 22 -6.59 15.45 4.81
CA ARG A 22 -6.91 16.14 3.55
C ARG A 22 -6.23 15.36 2.42
N GLN A 23 -6.92 15.20 1.30
CA GLN A 23 -6.28 14.65 0.11
C GLN A 23 -5.49 15.75 -0.60
N PRO A 24 -4.19 15.53 -0.91
CA PRO A 24 -3.45 16.46 -1.74
C PRO A 24 -4.10 16.59 -3.13
N PRO A 25 -4.02 17.76 -3.79
CA PRO A 25 -4.47 17.91 -5.16
C PRO A 25 -3.73 16.94 -6.09
N VAL A 26 -4.35 16.57 -7.22
CA VAL A 26 -3.83 15.56 -8.15
C VAL A 26 -2.39 15.84 -8.57
N TRP A 27 -2.04 17.08 -8.91
CA TRP A 27 -0.68 17.44 -9.33
C TRP A 27 0.35 17.13 -8.24
N LEU A 28 0.04 17.40 -6.97
CA LEU A 28 0.95 17.14 -5.85
C LEU A 28 1.07 15.64 -5.57
N ARG A 29 -0.02 14.88 -5.73
CA ARG A 29 0.04 13.42 -5.64
C ARG A 29 1.00 12.83 -6.68
N ARG A 30 1.05 13.38 -7.90
CA ARG A 30 2.01 12.95 -8.93
C ARG A 30 3.46 13.19 -8.50
N GLU A 31 3.78 14.39 -8.00
CA GLU A 31 5.11 14.71 -7.48
C GLU A 31 5.51 13.83 -6.30
N MET A 32 4.59 13.60 -5.37
CA MET A 32 4.81 12.70 -4.23
C MET A 32 5.05 11.25 -4.69
N THR A 33 4.32 10.76 -5.71
CA THR A 33 4.59 9.44 -6.30
C THR A 33 6.00 9.39 -6.88
N LEU A 34 6.41 10.40 -7.65
CA LEU A 34 7.78 10.45 -8.21
C LEU A 34 8.84 10.39 -7.10
N ALA A 35 8.65 11.14 -6.02
CA ALA A 35 9.56 11.10 -4.87
C ALA A 35 9.60 9.71 -4.19
N LEU A 36 8.46 9.03 -4.05
CA LEU A 36 8.42 7.64 -3.55
C LEU A 36 9.17 6.69 -4.47
N LEU A 37 9.03 6.84 -5.80
CA LEU A 37 9.77 6.02 -6.77
C LEU A 37 11.29 6.27 -6.65
N ASP A 38 11.72 7.51 -6.44
CA ASP A 38 13.14 7.84 -6.26
C ASP A 38 13.71 7.23 -4.97
N VAL A 39 12.93 7.22 -3.88
CA VAL A 39 13.28 6.51 -2.63
C VAL A 39 13.39 5.01 -2.88
N TYR A 40 12.42 4.42 -3.57
CA TYR A 40 12.43 3.01 -3.92
C TYR A 40 13.69 2.63 -4.71
N GLU A 41 14.03 3.37 -5.77
CA GLU A 41 15.23 3.09 -6.59
C GLU A 41 16.53 3.29 -5.80
N SER A 42 16.57 4.27 -4.90
CA SER A 42 17.68 4.47 -3.98
C SER A 42 17.87 3.28 -3.03
N TRP A 43 16.77 2.72 -2.52
CA TRP A 43 16.79 1.55 -1.64
C TRP A 43 17.13 0.28 -2.41
N ARG A 44 16.53 0.07 -3.59
CA ARG A 44 16.78 -1.09 -4.44
C ARG A 44 18.26 -1.28 -4.75
N ARG A 45 18.96 -0.20 -5.12
CA ARG A 45 20.42 -0.23 -5.37
C ARG A 45 21.24 -0.68 -4.16
N LYS A 46 20.75 -0.45 -2.94
CA LYS A 46 21.41 -0.88 -1.70
C LYS A 46 21.04 -2.32 -1.34
N VAL A 47 19.83 -2.74 -1.67
CA VAL A 47 19.30 -4.10 -1.43
C VAL A 47 20.06 -5.15 -2.23
N GLU A 48 20.58 -4.83 -3.42
CA GLU A 48 21.43 -5.76 -4.18
C GLU A 48 22.65 -6.26 -3.39
N ALA A 49 23.11 -5.49 -2.40
CA ALA A 49 24.20 -5.87 -1.50
C ALA A 49 23.74 -6.50 -0.16
N LEU A 50 22.42 -6.66 0.05
CA LEU A 50 21.78 -7.11 1.29
C LEU A 50 20.80 -8.25 0.99
N PRO A 51 21.29 -9.50 0.84
CA PRO A 51 20.46 -10.65 0.45
C PRO A 51 19.37 -11.01 1.46
N GLU A 52 19.45 -10.49 2.69
CA GLU A 52 18.44 -10.68 3.72
C GLU A 52 17.11 -9.97 3.42
N VAL A 53 17.10 -8.95 2.53
CA VAL A 53 15.90 -8.16 2.21
C VAL A 53 14.95 -8.94 1.31
N GLU A 54 13.91 -9.46 1.94
CA GLU A 54 12.87 -10.28 1.31
C GLU A 54 11.66 -9.46 0.82
N TYR A 55 11.55 -8.21 1.26
CA TYR A 55 10.45 -7.33 0.88
C TYR A 55 10.96 -5.93 0.59
N LEU A 56 10.73 -5.44 -0.62
CA LEU A 56 10.87 -4.04 -1.01
C LEU A 56 9.74 -3.69 -1.97
N ARG A 57 8.78 -2.87 -1.52
CA ARG A 57 7.59 -2.51 -2.32
C ARG A 57 7.20 -1.05 -2.15
N VAL A 58 6.57 -0.50 -3.19
CA VAL A 58 5.87 0.80 -3.16
C VAL A 58 4.40 0.55 -2.93
N TRP A 59 3.79 1.25 -1.99
CA TRP A 59 2.36 1.21 -1.74
C TRP A 59 1.76 2.55 -2.14
N LEU A 60 0.87 2.54 -3.14
CA LEU A 60 0.10 3.72 -3.54
C LEU A 60 -1.33 3.56 -3.05
N SER A 61 -1.81 4.46 -2.21
CA SER A 61 -3.16 4.40 -1.63
C SER A 61 -4.11 5.36 -2.35
N TRP A 62 -5.36 4.95 -2.59
CA TRP A 62 -6.39 5.82 -3.17
C TRP A 62 -7.79 5.51 -2.60
N PRO A 63 -8.60 6.53 -2.28
CA PRO A 63 -8.33 7.95 -2.38
C PRO A 63 -7.34 8.46 -1.32
N ASN A 64 -7.03 7.67 -0.28
CA ASN A 64 -6.18 8.05 0.86
C ASN A 64 -4.68 8.13 0.56
N PHE A 65 -4.31 9.03 -0.34
CA PHE A 65 -2.97 9.06 -0.92
C PHE A 65 -1.86 9.34 0.09
N ILE A 66 -2.14 10.04 1.17
CA ILE A 66 -1.16 10.31 2.23
C ILE A 66 -0.68 9.03 2.95
N ASP A 67 -1.44 7.93 2.86
CA ASP A 67 -1.04 6.63 3.42
C ASP A 67 -0.09 5.85 2.48
N SER A 68 0.29 6.42 1.34
CA SER A 68 1.28 5.84 0.42
C SER A 68 2.69 5.85 1.03
N GLN A 69 3.47 4.83 0.74
CA GLN A 69 4.78 4.62 1.35
C GLN A 69 5.68 3.69 0.54
N VAL A 70 6.98 3.73 0.83
CA VAL A 70 7.93 2.67 0.43
C VAL A 70 8.26 1.85 1.67
N VAL A 71 8.19 0.52 1.55
CA VAL A 71 8.41 -0.41 2.66
C VAL A 71 9.50 -1.39 2.28
N MET A 72 10.49 -1.53 3.16
CA MET A 72 11.56 -2.52 3.10
C MET A 72 11.56 -3.36 4.38
N ALA A 73 11.62 -4.68 4.27
CA ALA A 73 11.58 -5.56 5.43
C ALA A 73 12.34 -6.88 5.24
N THR A 74 12.67 -7.51 6.37
CA THR A 74 13.37 -8.80 6.47
C THR A 74 12.67 -9.71 7.47
N GLY A 75 12.87 -11.03 7.30
CA GLY A 75 12.41 -12.06 8.21
C GLY A 75 10.91 -11.96 8.51
N ARG A 76 10.57 -11.96 9.80
CA ARG A 76 9.17 -11.92 10.26
C ARG A 76 8.41 -10.68 9.76
N GLN A 77 9.07 -9.54 9.62
CA GLN A 77 8.40 -8.33 9.12
C GLN A 77 8.11 -8.42 7.62
N ALA A 78 8.99 -9.05 6.84
CA ALA A 78 8.72 -9.33 5.44
C ALA A 78 7.50 -10.25 5.28
N GLN A 79 7.42 -11.32 6.06
CA GLN A 79 6.25 -12.22 6.10
C GLN A 79 4.97 -11.46 6.45
N HIS A 80 5.02 -10.64 7.51
CA HIS A 80 3.87 -9.80 7.88
C HIS A 80 3.40 -8.94 6.70
N TYR A 81 4.31 -8.19 6.07
CA TYR A 81 3.95 -7.27 4.98
C TYR A 81 3.49 -7.96 3.69
N GLN A 82 3.79 -9.25 3.48
CA GLN A 82 3.23 -10.02 2.37
C GLN A 82 1.73 -10.24 2.55
N ASP A 83 1.26 -10.35 3.80
CA ASP A 83 -0.12 -10.72 4.13
C ASP A 83 -0.99 -9.54 4.63
N VAL A 84 -0.44 -8.33 4.72
CA VAL A 84 -1.15 -7.16 5.28
C VAL A 84 -2.42 -6.80 4.49
N PHE A 85 -2.43 -6.99 3.18
CA PHE A 85 -3.55 -6.55 2.33
C PHE A 85 -4.23 -7.70 1.62
N LEU A 86 -5.58 -7.65 1.57
CA LEU A 86 -6.37 -8.62 0.84
C LEU A 86 -6.44 -8.25 -0.65
N PRO A 87 -5.95 -9.10 -1.57
CA PRO A 87 -6.02 -8.84 -3.01
C PRO A 87 -7.46 -8.75 -3.51
N VAL A 88 -7.68 -7.96 -4.55
CA VAL A 88 -9.00 -7.86 -5.20
C VAL A 88 -9.11 -8.92 -6.29
N ALA A 89 -10.30 -9.53 -6.44
CA ALA A 89 -10.52 -10.55 -7.47
C ALA A 89 -10.46 -9.99 -8.90
N GLU A 90 -10.95 -8.76 -9.08
CA GLU A 90 -11.03 -8.07 -10.38
C GLU A 90 -10.32 -6.71 -10.27
N PRO A 91 -9.01 -6.64 -10.57
CA PRO A 91 -8.25 -5.39 -10.50
C PRO A 91 -8.64 -4.43 -11.63
N LYS A 92 -8.77 -3.15 -11.29
CA LYS A 92 -9.13 -2.06 -12.22
C LYS A 92 -7.92 -1.28 -12.73
N GLY A 93 -6.73 -1.60 -12.23
CA GLY A 93 -5.49 -0.92 -12.58
C GLY A 93 -5.27 0.37 -11.78
N LEU A 94 -4.12 1.02 -12.00
CA LEU A 94 -3.74 2.25 -11.29
C LEU A 94 -4.68 3.43 -11.62
N PRO A 95 -4.87 4.39 -10.70
CA PRO A 95 -5.69 5.57 -10.94
C PRO A 95 -5.22 6.37 -12.16
N SER A 96 -6.12 6.64 -13.11
CA SER A 96 -5.80 7.35 -14.35
C SER A 96 -5.40 8.81 -14.11
N GLU A 97 -5.80 9.37 -12.95
CA GLU A 97 -5.43 10.70 -12.49
C GLU A 97 -3.92 10.87 -12.30
N LEU A 98 -3.14 9.80 -12.21
CA LEU A 98 -1.67 9.86 -12.20
C LEU A 98 -1.10 10.39 -13.52
N GLY A 99 -1.85 10.29 -14.61
CA GLY A 99 -1.49 10.83 -15.92
C GLY A 99 -0.51 9.93 -16.69
N PRO A 100 -0.49 10.04 -18.03
CA PRO A 100 0.16 9.06 -18.90
C PRO A 100 1.67 8.95 -18.71
N GLN A 101 2.37 10.06 -18.46
CA GLN A 101 3.82 10.05 -18.27
C GLN A 101 4.22 9.28 -17.00
N LEU A 102 3.50 9.51 -15.89
CA LEU A 102 3.77 8.81 -14.65
C LEU A 102 3.34 7.34 -14.74
N LEU A 103 2.22 7.04 -15.39
CA LEU A 103 1.79 5.66 -15.65
C LEU A 103 2.82 4.88 -16.48
N ALA A 104 3.47 5.52 -17.46
CA ALA A 104 4.56 4.91 -18.22
C ALA A 104 5.79 4.58 -17.36
N ARG A 105 6.10 5.39 -16.33
CA ARG A 105 7.15 5.05 -15.37
C ARG A 105 6.71 3.92 -14.43
N LEU A 106 5.44 3.93 -14.02
CA LEU A 106 4.87 2.90 -13.15
C LEU A 106 4.73 1.54 -13.85
N SER A 107 4.74 1.46 -15.18
CA SER A 107 4.70 0.18 -15.90
C SER A 107 5.98 -0.65 -15.77
N GLU A 108 7.05 -0.10 -15.20
CA GLU A 108 8.25 -0.88 -14.82
C GLU A 108 8.01 -1.79 -13.60
N PHE A 109 6.86 -1.64 -12.94
CA PHE A 109 6.48 -2.36 -11.74
C PHE A 109 5.33 -3.32 -12.03
N GLU A 110 5.38 -4.49 -11.41
CA GLU A 110 4.23 -5.35 -11.23
C GLU A 110 3.40 -4.83 -10.06
N TRP A 111 2.11 -4.59 -10.28
CA TRP A 111 1.21 -4.04 -9.27
C TRP A 111 0.13 -5.04 -8.90
N GLN A 112 -0.03 -5.26 -7.60
CA GLN A 112 -1.18 -5.96 -7.03
C GLN A 112 -2.14 -4.94 -6.45
N GLU A 113 -3.38 -4.90 -6.95
CA GLU A 113 -4.44 -4.10 -6.33
C GLU A 113 -5.06 -4.87 -5.15
N CYS A 114 -5.10 -4.22 -3.99
CA CYS A 114 -5.64 -4.77 -2.76
C CYS A 114 -6.67 -3.82 -2.12
N LEU A 115 -7.49 -4.37 -1.22
CA LEU A 115 -8.38 -3.58 -0.38
C LEU A 115 -7.58 -2.76 0.63
N SER A 116 -7.92 -1.48 0.76
CA SER A 116 -7.52 -0.68 1.91
C SER A 116 -8.66 -0.70 2.92
N GLU A 117 -8.43 -1.39 4.04
CA GLU A 117 -9.41 -1.56 5.11
C GLU A 117 -8.85 -1.03 6.43
N TYR A 118 -9.75 -0.68 7.36
CA TYR A 118 -9.40 -0.44 8.75
C TYR A 118 -10.35 -1.23 9.67
N PRO A 119 -9.86 -1.73 10.80
CA PRO A 119 -10.69 -2.48 11.73
C PRO A 119 -11.54 -1.51 12.57
N VAL A 120 -12.80 -1.88 12.77
CA VAL A 120 -13.68 -1.30 13.78
C VAL A 120 -14.06 -2.41 14.76
N TYR A 121 -13.76 -2.22 16.03
CA TYR A 121 -14.04 -3.20 17.07
C TYR A 121 -15.53 -3.27 17.32
N LYS A 122 -16.06 -4.49 17.40
CA LYS A 122 -17.50 -4.70 17.60
C LYS A 122 -17.97 -4.12 18.94
N ASP A 123 -17.14 -4.23 19.97
CA ASP A 123 -17.46 -3.80 21.33
C ASP A 123 -17.45 -2.27 21.50
N ASP A 124 -16.82 -1.54 20.56
CA ASP A 124 -16.78 -0.07 20.56
C ASP A 124 -18.01 0.55 19.88
N LEU A 125 -18.90 -0.26 19.29
CA LEU A 125 -20.01 0.23 18.48
C LEU A 125 -21.33 0.32 19.26
N THR A 126 -21.93 1.50 19.21
CA THR A 126 -23.34 1.70 19.60
C THR A 126 -24.30 1.20 18.51
N ALA A 127 -25.59 1.06 18.85
CA ALA A 127 -26.63 0.66 17.91
C ALA A 127 -26.74 1.61 16.69
N ASP A 128 -26.55 2.91 16.89
CA ASP A 128 -26.60 3.91 15.83
C ASP A 128 -25.38 3.83 14.90
N GLU A 129 -24.19 3.56 15.45
CA GLU A 129 -22.96 3.39 14.67
C GLU A 129 -22.98 2.11 13.84
N LEU A 130 -23.61 1.04 14.35
CA LEU A 130 -23.88 -0.17 13.55
C LEU A 130 -24.74 0.14 12.32
N HIS A 131 -25.78 0.96 12.49
CA HIS A 131 -26.63 1.35 11.35
C HIS A 131 -25.85 2.16 10.30
N TRP A 132 -24.91 3.01 10.72
CA TRP A 132 -24.01 3.70 9.78
C TRP A 132 -23.03 2.73 9.09
N LEU A 133 -22.46 1.78 9.83
CA LEU A 133 -21.51 0.79 9.33
C LEU A 133 -22.12 -0.07 8.23
N PHE A 134 -23.36 -0.54 8.42
CA PHE A 134 -24.05 -1.38 7.44
C PHE A 134 -24.40 -0.68 6.12
N LYS A 135 -24.21 0.64 6.03
CA LYS A 135 -24.31 1.38 4.76
C LYS A 135 -23.02 1.33 3.93
N ARG A 136 -21.93 0.83 4.50
CA ARG A 136 -20.61 0.74 3.84
C ARG A 136 -20.31 -0.68 3.42
N ARG A 137 -19.33 -0.85 2.53
CA ARG A 137 -18.75 -2.17 2.28
C ARG A 137 -17.89 -2.55 3.48
N TYR A 138 -18.19 -3.68 4.08
CA TYR A 138 -17.44 -4.22 5.21
C TYR A 138 -17.31 -5.73 5.09
N ARG A 139 -16.35 -6.28 5.84
CA ARG A 139 -16.15 -7.71 6.00
C ARG A 139 -15.98 -8.04 7.49
N PRO A 140 -16.76 -8.98 8.05
CA PRO A 140 -16.52 -9.43 9.42
C PRO A 140 -15.20 -10.20 9.50
N GLY A 141 -14.52 -10.10 10.64
CA GLY A 141 -13.27 -10.80 10.87
C GLY A 141 -12.97 -10.93 12.36
N ARG A 142 -11.84 -11.58 12.65
CA ARG A 142 -11.29 -11.69 14.00
C ARG A 142 -9.81 -11.35 13.99
N LEU A 143 -9.36 -10.69 15.04
CA LEU A 143 -7.95 -10.49 15.32
C LEU A 143 -7.34 -11.78 15.88
N TYR A 144 -6.01 -11.81 16.02
CA TYR A 144 -5.27 -12.98 16.50
C TYR A 144 -5.68 -13.42 17.92
N ASP A 145 -6.10 -12.48 18.76
CA ASP A 145 -6.58 -12.72 20.12
C ASP A 145 -8.07 -13.15 20.19
N GLY A 146 -8.73 -13.28 19.03
CA GLY A 146 -10.14 -13.66 18.93
C GLY A 146 -11.12 -12.49 18.94
N THR A 147 -10.65 -11.25 19.12
CA THR A 147 -11.51 -10.05 19.13
C THR A 147 -12.25 -9.89 17.80
N GLU A 148 -13.56 -9.71 17.86
CA GLU A 148 -14.40 -9.51 16.68
C GLU A 148 -14.28 -8.09 16.14
N VAL A 149 -14.06 -7.98 14.83
CA VAL A 149 -13.91 -6.69 14.14
C VAL A 149 -14.71 -6.70 12.84
N TYR A 150 -15.12 -5.51 12.43
CA TYR A 150 -15.57 -5.24 11.07
C TYR A 150 -14.46 -4.50 10.31
N TRP A 151 -13.96 -5.13 9.24
CA TRP A 151 -13.04 -4.50 8.32
C TRP A 151 -13.81 -3.60 7.37
N ILE A 152 -13.61 -2.29 7.47
CA ILE A 152 -14.35 -1.32 6.67
C ILE A 152 -13.50 -0.90 5.49
N GLU A 153 -14.04 -1.06 4.28
CA GLU A 153 -13.37 -0.58 3.06
C GLU A 153 -13.33 0.96 3.07
N GLN A 154 -12.13 1.50 2.88
CA GLN A 154 -11.88 2.93 2.74
C GLN A 154 -11.23 3.31 1.41
N GLY A 155 -10.89 2.33 0.58
CA GLY A 155 -10.29 2.54 -0.72
C GLY A 155 -9.52 1.32 -1.21
N ARG A 156 -8.51 1.58 -2.04
CA ARG A 156 -7.62 0.60 -2.62
C ARG A 156 -6.18 0.97 -2.33
N VAL A 157 -5.32 -0.03 -2.30
CA VAL A 157 -3.87 0.15 -2.28
C VAL A 157 -3.27 -0.69 -3.39
N TRP A 158 -2.38 -0.10 -4.18
CA TRP A 158 -1.59 -0.79 -5.18
C TRP A 158 -0.22 -1.05 -4.60
N VAL A 159 0.12 -2.33 -4.46
CA VAL A 159 1.38 -2.81 -3.92
C VAL A 159 2.29 -3.20 -5.09
N GLY A 160 3.31 -2.39 -5.33
CA GLY A 160 4.17 -2.46 -6.50
C GLY A 160 5.56 -2.97 -6.18
N GLN A 161 6.07 -3.85 -7.02
CA GLN A 161 7.46 -4.31 -7.00
C GLN A 161 8.03 -4.23 -8.41
N LYS A 162 9.26 -3.76 -8.54
CA LYS A 162 9.91 -3.64 -9.85
C LYS A 162 10.25 -5.03 -10.40
N LEU A 163 9.94 -5.25 -11.68
CA LEU A 163 10.28 -6.48 -12.36
C LEU A 163 11.80 -6.74 -12.25
N THR A 164 12.17 -7.97 -11.89
CA THR A 164 13.56 -8.42 -12.00
C THR A 164 13.80 -8.90 -13.42
N ASN A 165 14.90 -8.46 -14.05
CA ASN A 165 15.34 -8.91 -15.39
C ASN A 165 15.61 -10.44 -15.52
N LYS A 166 15.24 -11.25 -14.51
CA LYS A 166 15.35 -12.71 -14.56
C LYS A 166 14.19 -13.40 -15.29
N GLU A 167 13.15 -12.66 -15.68
CA GLU A 167 12.00 -13.21 -16.41
C GLU A 167 11.62 -12.34 -17.61
N ALA A 168 12.54 -12.18 -18.56
CA ALA A 168 12.10 -11.90 -19.92
C ALA A 168 11.47 -13.21 -20.46
N PRO A 169 10.18 -13.25 -20.83
CA PRO A 169 9.63 -14.43 -21.47
C PRO A 169 10.39 -14.66 -22.77
N SER A 170 10.94 -15.85 -22.93
CA SER A 170 11.52 -16.32 -24.19
C SER A 170 10.48 -16.14 -25.29
N MET A 171 10.63 -15.09 -26.11
CA MET A 171 9.91 -15.01 -27.37
C MET A 171 10.49 -16.10 -28.27
N ASN A 172 9.78 -17.22 -28.35
CA ASN A 172 10.02 -18.20 -29.40
C ASN A 172 9.69 -17.53 -30.74
N LEU A 173 10.73 -17.31 -31.54
CA LEU A 173 10.64 -17.10 -32.98
C LEU A 173 10.50 -18.46 -33.68
#